data_AF-A0A356TI50-F1
#
_entry.id   AF-A0A356TI50-F1
#
_cell.length_a   1.000
_cell.length_b   1.000
_cell.length_c   1.000
_cell.angle_alpha   90.00
_cell.angle_beta   90.00
_cell.angle_gamma   90.00
#
_symmetry.space_group_name_H-M   'P 1'
#
loop_
_entity.id
_entity.type
_entity.pdbx_description
1 polymer ?
#
loop_
_entity_poly.entity_id
_entity_poly.type
_entity_poly.pdbx_seq_one_letter_code
_entity_poly.pdbx_strand_id
1 'polypeptide(L)' 'MEMLEGESLAERIERGPMSVDEVVRMASGALSALAEVHDEGIVHRDLKPDNIFL' A
#
# COMPACT_ATOMS: atom_id res chain seq x y z
N MET A 1 -15.24 -11.52 -2.94
CA MET A 1 -14.30 -10.42 -2.67
C MET A 1 -15.13 -9.28 -2.13
N GLU A 2 -14.76 -8.76 -0.97
CA GLU A 2 -15.41 -7.58 -0.38
C GLU A 2 -15.01 -6.36 -1.20
N MET A 3 -15.94 -5.42 -1.41
CA MET A 3 -15.63 -4.17 -2.07
C MET A 3 -14.81 -3.33 -1.10
N LEU A 4 -13.54 -3.12 -1.40
CA LEU A 4 -12.72 -2.17 -0.65
C LEU A 4 -13.19 -0.76 -1.00
N GLU A 5 -13.54 0.02 0.02
CA GLU A 5 -13.73 1.47 -0.13
C GLU A 5 -12.36 2.13 -0.20
N GLY A 6 -12.16 3.07 -1.14
CA GLY A 6 -10.87 3.74 -1.32
C GLY A 6 -10.40 3.86 -2.77
N GLU A 7 -9.12 4.16 -2.94
CA GLU A 7 -8.43 4.19 -4.23
C GLU A 7 -7.09 3.45 -4.15
N SER A 8 -6.56 3.02 -5.29
CA SER A 8 -5.20 2.49 -5.36
C SER A 8 -4.15 3.58 -5.16
N LEU A 9 -2.96 3.20 -4.70
CA LEU A 9 -1.83 4.12 -4.63
C LEU A 9 -1.44 4.64 -6.02
N ALA A 10 -1.64 3.85 -7.08
CA ALA A 10 -1.46 4.30 -8.45
C ALA A 10 -2.34 5.52 -8.77
N GLU A 11 -3.64 5.42 -8.51
CA GLU A 11 -4.61 6.52 -8.71
C GLU A 11 -4.27 7.74 -7.84
N ARG A 12 -3.82 7.52 -6.60
CA ARG A 12 -3.39 8.63 -5.72
C ARG A 12 -2.15 9.35 -6.26
N ILE A 13 -1.21 8.65 -6.87
CA ILE A 13 0.02 9.23 -7.44
C ILE A 13 -0.30 10.08 -8.68
N GLU A 14 -1.28 9.69 -9.48
CA GLU A 14 -1.71 10.46 -10.66
C GLU A 14 -2.22 11.85 -10.32
N ARG A 15 -2.75 12.05 -9.10
CA ARG A 15 -3.20 13.37 -8.59
C ARG A 15 -2.05 14.33 -8.31
N GLY A 16 -0.80 13.86 -8.40
CA GLY A 16 0.40 14.66 -8.22
C GLY A 16 1.15 14.35 -6.90
N PRO A 17 2.22 15.11 -6.62
CA PRO A 17 3.14 14.82 -5.53
C PRO A 17 2.46 14.74 -4.16
N MET A 18 2.91 13.79 -3.36
CA MET A 18 2.55 13.69 -1.94
C MET A 18 3.60 14.40 -1.08
N SER A 19 3.17 14.95 0.05
CA SER A 19 4.11 15.39 1.08
C SER A 19 4.87 14.18 1.64
N VAL A 20 6.08 14.43 2.14
CA VAL A 20 6.91 13.37 2.78
C VAL A 20 6.14 12.71 3.93
N ASP A 21 5.41 13.48 4.73
CA ASP A 21 4.63 12.95 5.85
C ASP A 21 3.50 12.00 5.40
N GLU A 22 2.82 12.32 4.30
CA GLU A 22 1.82 11.41 3.71
C GLU A 22 2.46 10.10 3.24
N VAL A 23 3.62 10.19 2.56
CA VAL A 23 4.34 9.02 2.07
C VAL A 23 4.81 8.14 3.22
N VAL A 24 5.36 8.74 4.28
CA VAL A 24 5.83 8.00 5.46
C VAL A 24 4.67 7.28 6.14
N ARG A 25 3.53 7.94 6.37
CA ARG A 25 2.35 7.31 6.98
C ARG A 25 1.86 6.11 6.18
N MET A 26 1.75 6.27 4.86
CA MET A 26 1.31 5.21 3.96
C MET A 26 2.31 4.04 3.91
N ALA A 27 3.60 4.32 3.75
CA ALA A 27 4.64 3.31 3.71
C ALA A 27 4.72 2.52 5.03
N SER A 28 4.57 3.18 6.18
CA SER A 28 4.54 2.50 7.48
C SER A 28 3.38 1.50 7.60
N GLY A 29 2.20 1.84 7.08
CA GLY A 29 1.05 0.93 7.03
C GLY A 29 1.33 -0.28 6.14
N ALA A 30 1.77 -0.03 4.91
CA ALA A 30 2.10 -1.10 3.95
C ALA A 30 3.20 -2.04 4.47
N LEU A 31 4.26 -1.49 5.10
CA LEU A 31 5.35 -2.27 5.67
C LEU A 31 4.89 -3.09 6.89
N SER A 32 3.96 -2.59 7.69
CA SER A 32 3.42 -3.35 8.83
C SER A 32 2.63 -4.57 8.33
N ALA A 33 1.79 -4.40 7.31
CA ALA A 33 1.07 -5.52 6.69
C ALA A 33 2.01 -6.55 6.05
N LEU A 34 3.05 -6.08 5.35
CA LEU A 34 4.07 -6.97 4.77
C LEU A 34 4.86 -7.73 5.84
N ALA A 35 5.17 -7.10 6.98
CA ALA A 35 5.85 -7.74 8.08
C ALA A 35 5.04 -8.94 8.61
N GLU A 36 3.73 -8.76 8.84
CA GLU A 36 2.85 -9.84 9.28
C GLU A 36 2.81 -11.00 8.27
N VAL A 37 2.65 -10.68 6.98
CA VAL A 37 2.65 -11.69 5.91
C VAL A 37 4.00 -12.44 5.84
N HIS A 38 5.11 -11.73 6.02
CA HIS A 38 6.45 -12.32 6.02
C HIS A 38 6.71 -13.19 7.25
N ASP A 39 6.15 -12.86 8.42
CA ASP A 39 6.25 -13.70 9.63
C ASP A 39 5.57 -15.06 9.45
N GLU A 40 4.56 -15.14 8.57
CA GLU A 40 3.95 -16.40 8.14
C GLU A 40 4.74 -17.12 7.02
N GLY A 41 5.88 -16.57 6.60
CA GLY A 41 6.70 -17.12 5.51
C GLY A 41 6.11 -16.92 4.11
N ILE A 42 5.09 -16.07 3.98
CA ILE A 42 4.44 -15.77 2.71
C ILE A 42 5.17 -14.59 2.05
N VAL A 43 5.34 -14.63 0.73
CA VAL A 43 5.90 -13.51 -0.05
C VAL A 43 4.80 -12.97 -0.97
N HIS A 44 4.52 -11.66 -0.90
CA HIS A 44 3.45 -11.03 -1.69
C HIS A 44 3.64 -11.19 -3.22
N ARG A 45 4.90 -11.15 -3.69
CA ARG A 45 5.35 -11.32 -5.10
C ARG A 45 4.84 -10.32 -6.14
N ASP A 46 3.75 -9.61 -5.89
CA ASP A 46 3.21 -8.58 -6.79
C ASP A 46 3.01 -7.24 -6.07
N LEU A 47 4.02 -6.79 -5.32
CA LEU A 47 3.94 -5.51 -4.61
C LEU A 47 4.24 -4.37 -5.59
N LYS A 48 3.21 -3.55 -5.87
CA LYS A 48 3.26 -2.38 -6.76
C LYS A 48 2.14 -1.40 -6.38
N PRO A 49 2.19 -0.13 -6.80
CA PRO A 49 1.16 0.86 -6.47
C PRO A 49 -0.28 0.44 -6.78
N ASP A 50 -0.50 -0.28 -7.88
CA ASP A 50 -1.82 -0.79 -8.27
C ASP A 50 -2.42 -1.79 -7.24
N ASN A 51 -1.56 -2.44 -6.44
CA ASN A 51 -1.95 -3.46 -5.46
C ASN A 51 -1.90 -2.94 -4.02
N ILE A 52 -1.72 -1.63 -3.81
CA ILE A 52 -1.80 -1.00 -2.50
C ILE A 52 -3.06 -0.15 -2.50
N PHE A 53 -4.01 -0.47 -1.62
CA PHE A 53 -5.27 0.25 -1.47
C PHE A 53 -5.19 1.21 -0.28
N LEU A 54 -5.73 2.43 -0.44
CA LEU A 54 -5.72 3.52 0.54
C LEU A 54 -7.13 3.81 1.07
#